data_AF-A0A969YJM7-F1
#
_entry.id   AF-A0A969YJM7-F1
#
_cell.length_a   1.000
_cell.length_b   1.000
_cell.length_c   1.000
_cell.angle_alpha   90.00
_cell.angle_beta   90.00
_cell.angle_gamma   90.00
#
_symmetry.space_group_name_H-M   'P 1'
#
loop_
_entity.id
_entity.type
_entity.pdbx_description
1 polymer ?
#
loop_
_entity_poly.entity_id
_entity_poly.type
_entity_poly.pdbx_seq_one_letter_code
_entity_poly.pdbx_strand_id
1 'polypeptide(L)'
;MQIIRTLFAKPINRKIEEVIKVDQANEESVLNELEEYIATDSIKEHFRTVFDEIIQVAKNPREGIGIWVSGFFGSGKSSFTKILGYTLGARGVAGKSASDIFKLSLQDQKIGGLLEVINHTLPTRAVIFDVSMDRGVRTASERITEIIYKALLRDLGYAEGLDLAELEITLEGDGRLNDFKNRFLETHGKPWELRPKLGLAINEASAVLHAMDPGTYPQADSYARSVGSGRADISANLLAERLLN
;
A
#
# COMPACT_ATOMS: atom_id res chain seq x y z
N MET A 1 26.10 -40.44 -17.18
CA MET A 1 26.31 -39.12 -17.81
C MET A 1 25.43 -38.12 -17.05
N GLN A 2 26.00 -37.14 -16.34
CA GLN A 2 25.18 -36.09 -15.72
C GLN A 2 24.58 -35.23 -16.84
N ILE A 3 23.26 -35.07 -16.82
CA ILE A 3 22.54 -34.24 -17.77
C ILE A 3 22.73 -32.79 -17.31
N ILE A 4 23.10 -31.85 -18.19
CA ILE A 4 23.37 -30.43 -17.86
C ILE A 4 22.29 -29.82 -16.94
N ARG A 5 21.02 -30.22 -17.11
CA ARG A 5 19.90 -29.83 -16.26
C ARG A 5 20.15 -30.05 -14.75
N THR A 6 20.86 -31.11 -14.37
CA THR A 6 21.12 -31.45 -12.95
C THR A 6 22.20 -30.59 -12.30
N LEU A 7 22.86 -29.70 -13.06
CA LEU A 7 23.84 -28.75 -12.52
C LEU A 7 23.18 -27.49 -11.95
N PHE A 8 21.95 -27.18 -12.35
CA PHE A 8 21.28 -25.96 -11.94
C PHE A 8 20.59 -26.12 -10.59
N ALA A 9 20.76 -25.13 -9.71
CA ALA A 9 20.10 -25.09 -8.41
C ALA A 9 18.56 -24.98 -8.49
N LYS A 10 18.04 -24.42 -9.59
CA LYS A 10 16.60 -24.27 -9.86
C LYS A 10 16.26 -24.71 -11.29
N PRO A 11 15.00 -25.07 -11.59
CA PRO A 11 14.56 -25.43 -12.94
C PRO A 11 14.84 -24.30 -13.96
N ILE A 12 15.40 -24.66 -15.11
CA ILE A 12 15.79 -23.69 -16.17
C ILE A 12 14.62 -23.18 -17.02
N ASN A 13 13.48 -23.88 -16.98
CA ASN A 13 12.27 -23.57 -17.75
C ASN A 13 11.24 -22.76 -16.94
N ARG A 14 11.62 -22.28 -15.76
CA ARG A 14 10.76 -21.43 -14.93
C ARG A 14 10.63 -20.04 -15.57
N LYS A 15 9.51 -19.37 -15.29
CA LYS A 15 9.31 -17.98 -15.71
C LYS A 15 10.20 -17.07 -14.86
N ILE A 16 10.94 -16.18 -15.52
CA ILE A 16 11.73 -15.14 -14.86
C ILE A 16 11.16 -13.81 -15.34
N GLU A 17 10.68 -12.99 -14.41
CA GLU A 17 10.22 -11.64 -14.74
C GLU A 17 11.44 -10.76 -15.05
N GLU A 18 11.46 -10.15 -16.23
CA GLU A 18 12.59 -9.31 -16.67
C GLU A 18 12.62 -7.96 -15.95
N VAL A 19 11.45 -7.46 -15.55
CA VAL A 19 11.29 -6.13 -14.95
C VAL A 19 10.43 -6.21 -13.71
N ILE A 20 10.98 -5.76 -12.59
CA ILE A 20 10.25 -5.65 -11.34
C ILE A 20 9.37 -4.41 -11.38
N LYS A 21 8.07 -4.64 -11.27
CA LYS A 21 7.06 -3.61 -11.06
C LYS A 21 6.76 -3.48 -9.58
N VAL A 22 6.86 -2.25 -9.07
CA VAL A 22 6.80 -1.96 -7.64
C VAL A 22 5.37 -2.12 -7.11
N ASP A 23 4.37 -1.85 -7.95
CA ASP A 23 2.93 -1.99 -7.73
C ASP A 23 2.39 -3.41 -8.01
N GLN A 24 3.18 -4.31 -8.62
CA GLN A 24 2.75 -5.68 -8.87
C GLN A 24 2.71 -6.49 -7.57
N ALA A 25 1.49 -6.70 -7.09
CA ALA A 25 1.17 -7.43 -5.85
C ALA A 25 0.66 -8.86 -6.08
N ASN A 26 0.78 -9.40 -7.30
CA ASN A 26 0.45 -10.80 -7.57
C ASN A 26 1.33 -11.72 -6.69
N GLU A 27 0.69 -12.55 -5.87
CA GLU A 27 1.36 -13.33 -4.83
C GLU A 27 2.46 -14.26 -5.37
N GLU A 28 2.21 -14.96 -6.48
CA GLU A 28 3.19 -15.85 -7.13
C GLU A 28 4.41 -15.06 -7.62
N SER A 29 4.18 -13.88 -8.20
CA SER A 29 5.26 -13.01 -8.67
C SER A 29 6.13 -12.52 -7.51
N VAL A 30 5.49 -12.08 -6.42
CA VAL A 30 6.19 -11.60 -5.22
C VAL A 30 6.98 -12.73 -4.55
N LEU A 31 6.41 -13.93 -4.47
CA LEU A 31 7.10 -15.11 -3.95
C LEU A 31 8.39 -15.38 -4.75
N ASN A 32 8.27 -15.43 -6.08
CA ASN A 32 9.41 -15.67 -6.96
C ASN A 32 10.49 -14.58 -6.79
N GLU A 33 10.09 -13.30 -6.69
CA GLU A 33 11.02 -12.20 -6.45
C GLU A 33 11.77 -12.35 -5.11
N LEU A 34 11.09 -12.75 -4.03
CA LEU A 34 11.70 -12.98 -2.71
C LEU A 34 12.67 -14.17 -2.73
N GLU A 35 12.27 -15.29 -3.35
CA GLU A 35 13.06 -16.52 -3.41
C GLU A 35 14.24 -16.45 -4.38
N GLU A 36 14.20 -15.55 -5.36
CA GLU A 36 15.28 -15.35 -6.35
C GLU A 36 16.14 -14.13 -6.05
N TYR A 37 15.88 -13.39 -4.97
CA TYR A 37 16.67 -12.22 -4.62
C TYR A 37 18.08 -12.59 -4.17
N ILE A 38 19.06 -12.38 -5.04
CA ILE A 38 20.47 -12.58 -4.73
C ILE A 38 21.11 -11.26 -4.30
N ALA A 39 21.40 -11.13 -3.01
CA ALA A 39 22.09 -9.96 -2.47
C ALA A 39 23.60 -10.16 -2.46
N THR A 40 24.32 -9.21 -3.06
CA THR A 40 25.77 -9.06 -2.86
C THR A 40 26.06 -8.55 -1.44
N ASP A 41 27.31 -8.63 -1.00
CA ASP A 41 27.70 -8.12 0.33
C ASP A 41 27.37 -6.63 0.51
N SER A 42 27.55 -5.83 -0.55
CA SER A 42 27.17 -4.40 -0.53
C SER A 42 25.67 -4.21 -0.33
N ILE A 43 24.82 -5.03 -0.99
CA ILE A 43 23.37 -4.97 -0.83
C ILE A 43 22.96 -5.40 0.58
N LYS A 44 23.61 -6.43 1.14
CA LYS A 44 23.40 -6.87 2.52
C LYS A 44 23.73 -5.75 3.51
N GLU A 45 24.84 -5.02 3.32
CA GLU A 45 25.13 -3.84 4.14
C GLU A 45 24.06 -2.76 4.04
N HIS A 46 23.50 -2.49 2.85
CA HIS A 46 22.39 -1.54 2.72
C HIS A 46 21.14 -1.97 3.49
N PHE A 47 20.77 -3.26 3.45
CA PHE A 47 19.67 -3.78 4.28
C PHE A 47 19.96 -3.63 5.77
N ARG A 48 21.18 -3.99 6.21
CA ARG A 48 21.59 -3.86 7.62
C ARG A 48 21.47 -2.42 8.10
N THR A 49 21.99 -1.46 7.32
CA THR A 49 21.90 -0.03 7.64
C THR A 49 20.45 0.44 7.76
N VAL A 50 19.60 0.09 6.79
CA VAL A 50 18.19 0.52 6.82
C VAL A 50 17.44 -0.09 7.99
N PHE A 51 17.60 -1.40 8.24
CA PHE A 51 16.91 -2.07 9.34
C PHE A 51 17.38 -1.56 10.70
N ASP A 52 18.68 -1.33 10.88
CA ASP A 52 19.19 -0.73 12.12
C ASP A 52 18.64 0.67 12.34
N GLU A 53 18.64 1.53 11.30
CA GLU A 53 18.08 2.89 11.41
C GLU A 53 16.59 2.91 11.77
N ILE A 54 15.80 1.98 11.25
CA ILE A 54 14.38 1.84 11.61
C ILE A 54 14.23 1.52 13.11
N ILE A 55 15.05 0.61 13.63
CA ILE A 55 15.05 0.27 15.06
C ILE A 55 15.50 1.47 15.91
N GLN A 56 16.51 2.22 15.47
CA GLN A 56 17.02 3.39 16.20
C GLN A 56 16.01 4.53 16.25
N VAL A 57 15.35 4.85 15.13
CA VAL A 57 14.34 5.92 15.06
C VAL A 57 13.13 5.58 15.93
N ALA A 58 12.73 4.31 15.99
CA ALA A 58 11.64 3.90 16.87
C ALA A 58 11.98 4.08 18.36
N LYS A 59 13.26 3.95 18.75
CA LYS A 59 13.72 4.18 20.13
C LYS A 59 13.97 5.65 20.43
N ASN A 60 14.49 6.39 19.46
CA ASN A 60 14.88 7.79 19.59
C ASN A 60 14.33 8.60 18.40
N PRO A 61 13.07 9.05 18.47
CA PRO A 61 12.43 9.83 17.41
C PRO A 61 13.20 11.10 17.06
N ARG A 62 13.30 11.42 15.76
CA ARG A 62 14.03 12.58 15.22
C ARG A 62 13.46 13.03 13.87
N GLU A 63 13.81 14.23 13.44
CA GLU A 63 13.26 14.86 12.22
C GLU A 63 13.71 14.20 10.89
N GLY A 64 14.82 13.44 10.89
CA GLY A 64 15.35 12.74 9.71
C GLY A 64 14.89 11.28 9.62
N ILE A 65 13.77 11.05 8.93
CA ILE A 65 13.16 9.71 8.75
C ILE A 65 13.14 9.20 7.30
N GLY A 66 13.53 10.03 6.33
CA GLY A 66 13.52 9.67 4.91
C GLY A 66 14.73 8.85 4.50
N ILE A 67 14.52 7.85 3.64
CA ILE A 67 15.58 7.04 3.01
C ILE A 67 15.57 7.30 1.51
N TRP A 68 16.72 7.69 0.95
CA TRP A 68 16.91 7.91 -0.48
C TRP A 68 17.71 6.77 -1.11
N VAL A 69 17.07 5.99 -1.98
CA VAL A 69 17.71 4.88 -2.71
C VAL A 69 18.09 5.35 -4.11
N SER A 70 19.38 5.47 -4.39
CA SER A 70 19.93 5.93 -5.67
C SER A 70 20.90 4.93 -6.29
N GLY A 71 21.22 5.09 -7.58
CA GLY A 71 22.06 4.16 -8.33
C GLY A 71 21.71 4.08 -9.82
N PHE A 72 22.58 3.44 -10.61
CA PHE A 72 22.45 3.34 -12.07
C PHE A 72 21.25 2.50 -12.53
N PHE A 73 20.85 2.64 -13.80
CA PHE A 73 19.82 1.79 -14.38
C PHE A 73 20.23 0.32 -14.32
N GLY A 74 19.29 -0.58 -13.99
CA GLY A 74 19.57 -2.00 -13.81
C GLY A 74 20.29 -2.38 -12.50
N SER A 75 20.58 -1.43 -11.59
CA SER A 75 21.28 -1.73 -10.33
C SER A 75 20.41 -2.37 -9.23
N GLY A 76 19.16 -2.73 -9.53
CA GLY A 76 18.26 -3.40 -8.58
C GLY A 76 17.53 -2.49 -7.57
N LYS A 77 17.51 -1.17 -7.75
CA LYS A 77 16.85 -0.22 -6.80
C LYS A 77 15.38 -0.56 -6.50
N SER A 78 14.57 -0.74 -7.55
CA SER A 78 13.15 -1.06 -7.38
C SER A 78 12.94 -2.41 -6.69
N SER A 79 13.80 -3.40 -7.01
CA SER A 79 13.82 -4.69 -6.33
C SER A 79 14.14 -4.53 -4.85
N PHE A 80 15.20 -3.79 -4.51
CA PHE A 80 15.60 -3.51 -3.14
C PHE A 80 14.46 -2.86 -2.35
N THR A 81 13.85 -1.79 -2.87
CA THR A 81 12.75 -1.09 -2.19
C THR A 81 11.50 -1.96 -2.02
N LYS A 82 11.18 -2.79 -3.03
CA LYS A 82 10.04 -3.71 -2.95
C LYS A 82 10.27 -4.77 -1.86
N ILE A 83 11.42 -5.44 -1.88
CA ILE A 83 11.79 -6.44 -0.86
C ILE A 83 11.82 -5.80 0.53
N LEU A 84 12.35 -4.59 0.66
CA LEU A 84 12.34 -3.83 1.91
C LEU A 84 10.91 -3.64 2.43
N GLY A 85 9.99 -3.14 1.60
CA GLY A 85 8.59 -2.94 2.01
C GLY A 85 7.89 -4.22 2.45
N TYR A 86 8.05 -5.31 1.69
CA TYR A 86 7.43 -6.61 2.01
C TYR A 86 7.97 -7.21 3.32
N THR A 87 9.28 -7.14 3.54
CA THR A 87 9.93 -7.71 4.72
C THR A 87 9.66 -6.89 5.99
N LEU A 88 9.70 -5.55 5.90
CA LEU A 88 9.35 -4.67 7.01
C LEU A 88 7.90 -4.88 7.48
N GLY A 89 6.96 -4.98 6.54
CA GLY A 89 5.55 -5.20 6.86
C GLY A 89 5.20 -6.65 7.21
N ALA A 90 6.18 -7.57 7.22
CA ALA A 90 5.97 -9.01 7.39
C ALA A 90 4.79 -9.57 6.57
N ARG A 91 4.57 -9.04 5.36
CA ARG A 91 3.38 -9.32 4.55
C ARG A 91 3.26 -10.82 4.28
N GLY A 92 2.05 -11.35 4.37
CA GLY A 92 1.78 -12.75 4.01
C GLY A 92 1.97 -12.99 2.51
N VAL A 93 2.75 -14.01 2.16
CA VAL A 93 3.01 -14.46 0.80
C VAL A 93 3.04 -15.99 0.80
N ALA A 94 2.10 -16.61 0.09
CA ALA A 94 1.98 -18.07 -0.05
C ALA A 94 1.97 -18.81 1.31
N GLY A 95 1.27 -18.24 2.30
CA GLY A 95 1.12 -18.82 3.64
C GLY A 95 2.32 -18.66 4.58
N LYS A 96 3.36 -17.92 4.19
CA LYS A 96 4.49 -17.53 5.06
C LYS A 96 4.63 -16.01 5.09
N SER A 97 5.37 -15.47 6.06
CA SER A 97 5.73 -14.05 6.01
C SER A 97 6.83 -13.81 4.98
N ALA A 98 6.78 -12.67 4.27
CA ALA A 98 7.82 -12.27 3.34
C ALA A 98 9.19 -12.16 4.02
N SER A 99 9.22 -11.78 5.30
CA SER A 99 10.42 -11.75 6.13
C SER A 99 11.03 -13.15 6.27
N ASP A 100 10.24 -14.18 6.57
CA ASP A 100 10.74 -15.55 6.72
C ASP A 100 11.25 -16.12 5.39
N ILE A 101 10.55 -15.85 4.29
CA ILE A 101 11.00 -16.27 2.94
C ILE A 101 12.34 -15.60 2.61
N PHE A 102 12.44 -14.29 2.85
CA PHE A 102 13.66 -13.53 2.57
C PHE A 102 14.85 -13.98 3.42
N LYS A 103 14.65 -14.26 4.72
CA LYS A 103 15.70 -14.80 5.62
C LYS A 103 16.29 -16.11 5.10
N LEU A 104 15.44 -17.01 4.59
CA LEU A 104 15.88 -18.29 4.01
C LEU A 104 16.70 -18.12 2.73
N SER A 105 16.30 -17.16 1.88
CA SER A 105 17.00 -16.83 0.64
C SER A 105 18.37 -16.18 0.89
N LEU A 106 18.41 -15.23 1.83
CA LEU A 106 19.59 -14.39 2.08
C LEU A 106 20.69 -15.07 2.90
N GLN A 107 20.28 -15.97 3.82
CA GLN A 107 21.14 -16.71 4.75
C GLN A 107 22.11 -15.81 5.54
N ASP A 108 21.62 -14.63 5.95
CA ASP A 108 22.39 -13.64 6.71
C ASP A 108 21.83 -13.50 8.13
N GLN A 109 22.58 -13.99 9.12
CA GLN A 109 22.13 -14.00 10.52
C GLN A 109 21.87 -12.61 11.08
N LYS A 110 22.66 -11.61 10.68
CA LYS A 110 22.51 -10.24 11.18
C LYS A 110 21.23 -9.61 10.67
N ILE A 111 20.96 -9.75 9.37
CA ILE A 111 19.71 -9.27 8.77
C ILE A 111 18.49 -10.01 9.34
N GLY A 112 18.61 -11.33 9.53
CA GLY A 112 17.54 -12.12 10.14
C GLY A 112 17.18 -11.63 11.54
N GLY A 113 18.18 -11.39 12.41
CA GLY A 113 17.95 -10.88 13.75
C GLY A 113 17.34 -9.46 13.76
N LEU A 114 17.76 -8.57 12.87
CA LEU A 114 17.19 -7.23 12.75
C LEU A 114 15.71 -7.28 12.33
N LEU A 115 15.39 -8.10 11.33
CA LEU A 115 14.00 -8.29 10.89
C LEU A 115 13.12 -8.90 11.98
N GLU A 116 13.64 -9.84 12.76
CA GLU A 116 12.91 -10.39 13.91
C GLU A 116 12.59 -9.31 14.94
N VAL A 117 13.56 -8.47 15.30
CA VAL A 117 13.31 -7.33 16.19
C VAL A 117 12.24 -6.42 15.62
N ILE A 118 12.37 -5.99 14.36
CA ILE A 118 11.40 -5.09 13.71
C ILE A 118 10.00 -5.71 13.70
N ASN A 119 9.86 -6.94 13.19
CA ASN A 119 8.55 -7.57 13.01
C ASN A 119 7.87 -7.90 14.36
N HIS A 120 8.63 -8.08 15.45
CA HIS A 120 8.07 -8.30 16.78
C HIS A 120 7.79 -7.03 17.58
N THR A 121 8.61 -5.99 17.46
CA THR A 121 8.49 -4.79 18.31
C THR A 121 7.85 -3.60 17.60
N LEU A 122 7.79 -3.60 16.26
CA LEU A 122 7.30 -2.48 15.44
C LEU A 122 6.22 -2.96 14.46
N PRO A 123 4.93 -2.93 14.86
CA PRO A 123 3.83 -3.15 13.93
C PRO A 123 3.95 -2.18 12.74
N THR A 124 4.30 -2.70 11.58
CA THR A 124 4.65 -1.90 10.41
C THR A 124 3.71 -2.21 9.26
N ARG A 125 3.11 -1.18 8.69
CA ARG A 125 2.38 -1.28 7.44
C ARG A 125 3.18 -0.57 6.35
N ALA A 126 3.80 -1.34 5.47
CA ALA A 126 4.45 -0.77 4.29
C ALA A 126 3.38 -0.49 3.23
N VAL A 127 3.30 0.73 2.71
CA VAL A 127 2.46 1.09 1.55
C VAL A 127 3.39 1.38 0.38
N ILE A 128 3.22 0.65 -0.72
CA ILE A 128 4.11 0.68 -1.88
C ILE A 128 3.35 1.28 -3.07
N PHE A 129 3.89 2.34 -3.68
CA PHE A 129 3.25 3.07 -4.77
C PHE A 129 4.28 3.66 -5.76
N ASP A 130 3.84 4.02 -6.96
CA ASP A 130 4.67 4.63 -8.01
C ASP A 130 4.13 6.02 -8.34
N VAL A 131 4.91 7.05 -7.98
CA VAL A 131 4.51 8.46 -8.18
C VAL A 131 4.17 8.79 -9.64
N SER A 132 4.78 8.13 -10.62
CA SER A 132 4.53 8.41 -12.04
C SER A 132 3.24 7.76 -12.55
N MET A 133 2.95 6.54 -12.12
CA MET A 133 1.72 5.80 -12.49
C MET A 133 0.51 6.27 -11.68
N ASP A 134 0.71 6.62 -10.41
CA ASP A 134 -0.34 7.07 -9.50
C ASP A 134 -0.70 8.54 -9.69
N ARG A 135 0.10 9.32 -10.44
CA ARG A 135 -0.34 10.62 -10.96
C ARG A 135 -1.47 10.38 -11.94
N GLY A 136 -2.69 10.76 -11.56
CA GLY A 136 -3.83 10.68 -12.47
C GLY A 136 -3.51 11.40 -13.79
N VAL A 137 -3.73 10.74 -14.93
CA VAL A 137 -3.45 11.28 -16.29
C VAL A 137 -4.12 12.65 -16.54
N ARG A 138 -5.13 13.01 -15.74
CA ARG A 138 -5.94 14.23 -15.90
C ARG A 138 -5.47 15.44 -15.10
N THR A 139 -4.59 15.29 -14.11
CA THR A 139 -4.22 16.38 -13.20
C THR A 139 -2.71 16.47 -13.06
N ALA A 140 -2.08 17.24 -13.97
CA ALA A 140 -0.64 17.51 -13.98
C ALA A 140 -0.13 18.26 -12.72
N SER A 141 -1.00 18.62 -11.78
CA SER A 141 -0.73 19.41 -10.58
C SER A 141 -0.99 18.69 -9.26
N GLU A 142 -1.21 17.37 -9.24
CA GLU A 142 -1.41 16.65 -7.98
C GLU A 142 -0.17 16.78 -7.09
N ARG A 143 -0.40 17.18 -5.84
CA ARG A 143 0.65 17.30 -4.83
C ARG A 143 1.10 15.90 -4.42
N ILE A 144 2.39 15.74 -4.08
CA ILE A 144 2.91 14.44 -3.61
C ILE A 144 2.14 13.91 -2.38
N THR A 145 1.66 14.81 -1.52
CA THR A 145 0.80 14.50 -0.38
C THR A 145 -0.48 13.79 -0.79
N GLU A 146 -1.12 14.24 -1.88
CA GLU A 146 -2.36 13.65 -2.38
C GLU A 146 -2.10 12.26 -2.95
N ILE A 147 -1.00 12.08 -3.68
CA ILE A 147 -0.59 10.77 -4.21
C ILE A 147 -0.34 9.77 -3.07
N ILE A 148 0.39 10.18 -2.04
CA ILE A 148 0.66 9.35 -0.85
C ILE A 148 -0.66 8.98 -0.15
N TYR A 149 -1.55 9.96 0.04
CA TYR A 149 -2.81 9.70 0.72
C TYR A 149 -3.72 8.76 -0.08
N LYS A 150 -3.83 8.92 -1.40
CA LYS A 150 -4.56 7.99 -2.27
C LYS A 150 -3.99 6.57 -2.21
N ALA A 151 -2.66 6.43 -2.19
CA ALA A 151 -2.01 5.13 -2.04
C ALA A 151 -2.36 4.47 -0.69
N LEU A 152 -2.37 5.26 0.40
CA LEU A 152 -2.80 4.79 1.72
C LEU A 152 -4.28 4.37 1.72
N LEU A 153 -5.17 5.21 1.20
CA LEU A 153 -6.61 4.92 1.12
C LEU A 153 -6.86 3.60 0.37
N ARG A 154 -6.17 3.40 -0.76
CA ARG A 154 -6.25 2.18 -1.55
C ARG A 154 -5.77 0.95 -0.76
N ASP A 155 -4.67 1.06 -0.04
CA ASP A 155 -4.13 -0.04 0.78
C ASP A 155 -5.03 -0.36 1.99
N LEU A 156 -5.78 0.61 2.50
CA LEU A 156 -6.79 0.44 3.55
C LEU A 156 -8.16 -0.03 3.02
N GLY A 157 -8.38 0.02 1.70
CA GLY A 157 -9.62 -0.43 1.06
C GLY A 157 -10.71 0.63 0.93
N TYR A 158 -10.38 1.92 1.13
CA TYR A 158 -11.27 3.04 0.90
C TYR A 158 -11.26 3.49 -0.57
N ALA A 159 -12.25 4.31 -0.94
CA ALA A 159 -12.28 5.06 -2.17
C ALA A 159 -11.05 5.96 -2.31
N GLU A 160 -10.52 6.10 -3.53
CA GLU A 160 -9.37 6.99 -3.80
C GLU A 160 -9.80 8.44 -4.04
N GLY A 161 -11.10 8.69 -4.26
CA GLY A 161 -11.66 10.04 -4.33
C GLY A 161 -11.86 10.58 -2.92
N LEU A 162 -11.18 11.67 -2.58
CA LEU A 162 -11.10 12.18 -1.21
C LEU A 162 -12.48 12.37 -0.56
N ASP A 163 -13.46 12.94 -1.27
CA ASP A 163 -14.79 13.16 -0.70
C ASP A 163 -15.48 11.85 -0.30
N LEU A 164 -15.38 10.82 -1.15
CA LEU A 164 -15.95 9.50 -0.87
C LEU A 164 -15.17 8.75 0.20
N ALA A 165 -13.84 8.91 0.23
CA ALA A 165 -12.99 8.34 1.28
C ALA A 165 -13.37 8.90 2.65
N GLU A 166 -13.54 10.22 2.74
CA GLU A 166 -13.98 10.90 3.97
C GLU A 166 -15.37 10.46 4.41
N LEU A 167 -16.28 10.24 3.46
CA LEU A 167 -17.58 9.66 3.75
C LEU A 167 -17.44 8.24 4.34
N GLU A 168 -16.66 7.37 3.71
CA GLU A 168 -16.46 6.00 4.18
C GLU A 168 -15.82 5.94 5.56
N ILE A 169 -14.77 6.73 5.80
CA ILE A 169 -14.07 6.83 7.09
C ILE A 169 -15.03 7.33 8.18
N THR A 170 -15.84 8.36 7.87
CA THR A 170 -16.83 8.89 8.83
C THR A 170 -17.89 7.84 9.17
N LEU A 171 -18.46 7.20 8.15
CA LEU A 171 -19.45 6.15 8.35
C LEU A 171 -18.88 4.95 9.12
N GLU A 172 -17.61 4.61 8.91
CA GLU A 172 -16.95 3.53 9.65
C GLU A 172 -16.73 3.90 11.12
N GLY A 173 -16.24 5.12 11.39
CA GLY A 173 -16.10 5.65 12.74
C GLY A 173 -17.43 5.69 13.51
N ASP A 174 -18.53 5.97 12.81
CA ASP A 174 -19.88 5.95 13.36
C ASP A 174 -20.50 4.53 13.46
N GLY A 175 -19.81 3.50 12.97
CA GLY A 175 -20.34 2.13 12.91
C GLY A 175 -21.49 1.91 11.91
N ARG A 176 -21.67 2.85 10.96
CA ARG A 176 -22.78 2.89 9.99
C ARG A 176 -22.39 2.45 8.58
N LEU A 177 -21.10 2.23 8.31
CA LEU A 177 -20.61 1.89 6.97
C LEU A 177 -21.27 0.63 6.41
N ASN A 178 -21.46 -0.41 7.23
CA ASN A 178 -22.12 -1.64 6.78
C ASN A 178 -23.60 -1.44 6.43
N ASP A 179 -24.34 -0.62 7.20
CA ASP A 179 -25.73 -0.27 6.86
C ASP A 179 -25.80 0.50 5.54
N PHE A 180 -24.89 1.46 5.35
CA PHE A 180 -24.76 2.18 4.08
C PHE A 180 -24.51 1.23 2.91
N LYS A 181 -23.54 0.32 3.02
CA LYS A 181 -23.22 -0.65 1.96
C LYS A 181 -24.40 -1.56 1.63
N ASN A 182 -25.13 -2.03 2.65
CA ASN A 182 -26.32 -2.87 2.46
C ASN A 182 -27.44 -2.12 1.73
N ARG A 183 -27.77 -0.90 2.18
CA ARG A 183 -28.80 -0.07 1.52
C ARG A 183 -28.41 0.35 0.12
N PHE A 184 -27.12 0.59 -0.10
CA PHE A 184 -26.59 0.85 -1.44
C PHE A 184 -26.83 -0.35 -2.36
N LEU A 185 -26.53 -1.57 -1.88
CA LEU A 185 -26.78 -2.80 -2.62
C LEU A 185 -28.27 -3.01 -2.91
N GLU A 186 -29.15 -2.77 -1.94
CA GLU A 186 -30.60 -2.87 -2.10
C GLU A 186 -31.15 -1.88 -3.14
N THR A 187 -30.64 -0.64 -3.13
CA THR A 187 -31.12 0.44 -3.99
C THR A 187 -30.60 0.33 -5.43
N HIS A 188 -29.32 -0.02 -5.59
CA HIS A 188 -28.63 0.02 -6.89
C HIS A 188 -28.27 -1.36 -7.47
N GLY A 189 -28.50 -2.44 -6.71
CA GLY A 189 -28.25 -3.82 -7.15
C GLY A 189 -26.76 -4.16 -7.35
N LYS A 190 -25.84 -3.32 -6.87
CA LYS A 190 -24.39 -3.51 -6.99
C LYS A 190 -23.68 -3.20 -5.68
N PRO A 191 -22.59 -3.91 -5.34
CA PRO A 191 -21.76 -3.58 -4.18
C PRO A 191 -21.18 -2.16 -4.28
N TRP A 192 -21.13 -1.47 -3.15
CA TRP A 192 -20.58 -0.11 -3.06
C TRP A 192 -19.11 -0.07 -3.51
N GLU A 193 -18.31 -1.07 -3.18
CA GLU A 193 -16.87 -1.15 -3.45
C GLU A 193 -16.51 -0.99 -4.93
N LEU A 194 -17.44 -1.29 -5.83
CA LEU A 194 -17.24 -1.18 -7.28
C LEU A 194 -17.63 0.19 -7.83
N ARG A 195 -18.31 1.03 -7.05
CA ARG A 195 -18.92 2.28 -7.53
C ARG A 195 -18.04 3.53 -7.47
N PRO A 196 -17.18 3.76 -6.45
CA PRO A 196 -16.35 4.97 -6.36
C PRO A 196 -15.53 5.31 -7.62
N LYS A 197 -15.24 4.33 -8.48
CA LYS A 197 -14.50 4.49 -9.75
C LYS A 197 -15.36 5.01 -10.91
N LEU A 198 -16.66 5.23 -10.69
CA LEU A 198 -17.64 5.63 -11.72
C LEU A 198 -18.19 7.03 -11.44
N GLY A 199 -18.56 7.74 -12.52
CA GLY A 199 -18.91 9.17 -12.45
C GLY A 199 -20.19 9.52 -11.67
N LEU A 200 -21.00 8.54 -11.25
CA LEU A 200 -22.25 8.77 -10.52
C LEU A 200 -22.15 8.50 -9.01
N ALA A 201 -21.00 8.04 -8.52
CA ALA A 201 -20.85 7.52 -7.16
C ALA A 201 -21.29 8.51 -6.06
N ILE A 202 -20.94 9.80 -6.20
CA ILE A 202 -21.30 10.86 -5.23
C ILE A 202 -22.82 11.04 -5.16
N ASN A 203 -23.50 11.07 -6.31
CA ASN A 203 -24.96 11.26 -6.36
C ASN A 203 -25.69 10.02 -5.81
N GLU A 204 -25.22 8.83 -6.14
CA GLU A 204 -25.79 7.57 -5.64
C GLU A 204 -25.59 7.44 -4.13
N ALA A 205 -24.39 7.76 -3.63
CA ALA A 205 -24.12 7.81 -2.19
C ALA A 205 -25.04 8.82 -1.49
N SER A 206 -25.21 10.01 -2.07
CA SER A 206 -26.11 11.05 -1.52
C SER A 206 -27.56 10.56 -1.39
N ALA A 207 -28.07 9.83 -2.38
CA ALA A 207 -29.43 9.28 -2.33
C ALA A 207 -29.59 8.23 -1.21
N VAL A 208 -28.58 7.39 -1.01
CA VAL A 208 -28.57 6.38 0.07
C VAL A 208 -28.48 7.06 1.44
N LEU A 209 -27.64 8.09 1.59
CA LEU A 209 -27.54 8.86 2.83
C LEU A 209 -28.85 9.55 3.19
N HIS A 210 -29.57 10.09 2.20
CA HIS A 210 -30.92 10.62 2.40
C HIS A 210 -31.89 9.55 2.92
N ALA A 211 -31.86 8.34 2.35
CA ALA A 211 -32.72 7.25 2.82
C ALA A 211 -32.36 6.76 4.23
N MET A 212 -31.08 6.84 4.61
CA MET A 212 -30.59 6.45 5.95
C MET A 212 -30.89 7.49 7.03
N ASP A 213 -30.74 8.77 6.71
CA ASP A 213 -30.88 9.87 7.65
C ASP A 213 -31.45 11.13 6.94
N PRO A 214 -32.77 11.17 6.73
CA PRO A 214 -33.43 12.33 6.13
C PRO A 214 -33.31 13.61 6.96
N GLY A 215 -32.99 13.50 8.26
CA GLY A 215 -32.81 14.65 9.15
C GLY A 215 -31.54 15.43 8.81
N THR A 216 -30.44 14.72 8.60
CA THR A 216 -29.15 15.31 8.19
C THR A 216 -29.09 15.59 6.69
N TYR A 217 -29.70 14.75 5.87
CA TYR A 217 -29.74 14.88 4.40
C TYR A 217 -31.20 15.06 3.94
N PRO A 218 -31.79 16.26 3.95
CA PRO A 218 -33.21 16.45 3.64
C PRO A 218 -33.60 16.15 2.18
N GLN A 219 -32.65 16.18 1.25
CA GLN A 219 -32.86 15.91 -0.17
C GLN A 219 -31.88 14.83 -0.65
N ALA A 220 -32.26 14.08 -1.68
CA ALA A 220 -31.43 13.02 -2.25
C ALA A 220 -30.06 13.51 -2.77
N ASP A 221 -29.92 14.81 -3.06
CA ASP A 221 -28.67 15.42 -3.52
C ASP A 221 -27.97 16.29 -2.46
N SER A 222 -28.41 16.24 -1.20
CA SER A 222 -27.85 17.05 -0.11
C SER A 222 -26.34 16.88 0.06
N TYR A 223 -25.84 15.63 0.10
CA TYR A 223 -24.40 15.36 0.20
C TYR A 223 -23.66 15.70 -1.09
N ALA A 224 -24.24 15.41 -2.26
CA ALA A 224 -23.62 15.74 -3.53
C ALA A 224 -23.38 17.26 -3.70
N ARG A 225 -24.32 18.08 -3.21
CA ARG A 225 -24.20 19.54 -3.21
C ARG A 225 -23.13 20.03 -2.23
N SER A 226 -22.99 19.41 -1.05
CA SER A 226 -21.98 19.84 -0.07
C SER A 226 -20.56 19.66 -0.60
N VAL A 227 -20.29 18.54 -1.25
CA VAL A 227 -19.00 18.25 -1.90
C VAL A 227 -18.64 19.30 -2.98
N GLY A 228 -19.64 19.77 -3.73
CA GLY A 228 -19.45 20.81 -4.76
C GLY A 228 -19.05 22.20 -4.23
N SER A 229 -19.28 22.46 -2.94
CA SER A 229 -19.01 23.75 -2.29
C SER A 229 -17.64 23.85 -1.60
N GLY A 230 -16.95 22.71 -1.45
CA GLY A 230 -15.61 22.62 -0.89
C GLY A 230 -15.14 21.17 -0.96
N ARG A 231 -14.26 20.86 -1.91
CA ARG A 231 -13.68 19.51 -2.03
C ARG A 231 -12.79 19.24 -0.83
N ALA A 232 -12.81 18.00 -0.36
CA ALA A 232 -11.79 17.53 0.57
C ALA A 232 -10.40 17.79 -0.03
N ASP A 233 -9.52 18.41 0.75
CA ASP A 233 -8.09 18.62 0.43
C ASP A 233 -7.25 17.98 1.54
N ILE A 234 -6.06 17.51 1.18
CA ILE A 234 -5.13 16.86 2.10
C ILE A 234 -3.84 17.68 2.19
N SER A 235 -3.63 18.30 3.35
CA SER A 235 -2.37 18.96 3.68
C SER A 235 -1.37 17.96 4.28
N ALA A 236 -0.08 18.31 4.30
CA ALA A 236 0.94 17.45 4.92
C ALA A 236 0.66 17.22 6.42
N ASN A 237 0.17 18.24 7.13
CA ASN A 237 -0.18 18.14 8.55
C ASN A 237 -1.39 17.23 8.75
N LEU A 238 -2.44 17.39 7.93
CA LEU A 238 -3.62 16.53 8.01
C LEU A 238 -3.28 15.08 7.67
N LEU A 239 -2.40 14.84 6.69
CA LEU A 239 -1.88 13.49 6.42
C LEU A 239 -1.14 12.91 7.63
N ALA A 240 -0.28 13.69 8.29
CA ALA A 240 0.42 13.24 9.49
C ALA A 240 -0.56 12.91 10.64
N GLU A 241 -1.58 13.74 10.86
CA GLU A 241 -2.63 13.48 11.85
C GLU A 241 -3.42 12.20 11.53
N ARG A 242 -3.72 11.95 10.25
CA ARG A 242 -4.38 10.73 9.79
C ARG A 242 -3.54 9.47 9.99
N LEU A 243 -2.21 9.59 9.96
CA LEU A 243 -1.29 8.47 10.17
C LEU A 243 -1.07 8.14 11.66
N LEU A 244 -1.47 9.03 12.57
CA LEU A 244 -1.32 8.84 14.02
C LEU A 244 -2.56 8.20 14.68
N ASN A 245 -3.73 8.29 14.03
CA ASN A 245 -5.02 7.83 14.52
C ASN A 245 -5.47 6.56 13.80
#